data_AF-A0A2S8G4N4-F1
#
_entry.id   AF-A0A2S8G4N4-F1
#
_cell.length_a   1.000
_cell.length_b   1.000
_cell.length_c   1.000
_cell.angle_alpha   90.00
_cell.angle_beta   90.00
_cell.angle_gamma   90.00
#
_symmetry.space_group_name_H-M   'P 1'
#
loop_
_entity.id
_entity.type
_entity.pdbx_description
1 polymer ?
#
loop_
_entity_poly.entity_id
_entity_poly.type
_entity_poly.pdbx_seq_one_letter_code
_entity_poly.pdbx_strand_id
1 'polypeptide(L)'
;MPAWTVKNAWTANTIQTYRNYAGTNGPHRAGNLRSTCEDLSIRMVVDFAEQHGLPVFFGNNSNPQGLDPAKYNSKAAYLDAVLPSTGASDLLTYNTVVMVKGAQKGNANVSLPLAKPGDLIILYAGGGHVQVVTSVSPGKVNIVQGNFRPSSERCNVLKRKWYGLDQNDPSSSCYIGAIVAQVSYVRSGTPPKWLFGGNRDVFSDEGRLCIWDFNSWNNFVPNFNPAKATTP
;
A
#
# COMPACT_ATOMS: atom_id res chain seq x y z
N MET A 1 20.03 8.43 -15.73
CA MET A 1 18.87 9.31 -15.45
C MET A 1 18.08 8.67 -14.32
N PRO A 2 17.47 9.42 -13.40
CA PRO A 2 16.66 8.85 -12.32
C PRO A 2 15.34 8.25 -12.86
N ALA A 3 14.64 7.42 -12.07
CA ALA A 3 13.39 6.79 -12.48
C ALA A 3 12.33 7.84 -12.82
N TRP A 4 12.29 8.91 -12.02
CA TRP A 4 11.70 10.20 -12.34
C TRP A 4 12.44 11.28 -11.55
N THR A 5 12.27 12.54 -11.96
CA THR A 5 12.84 13.67 -11.22
C THR A 5 11.90 14.08 -10.09
N VAL A 6 12.40 14.05 -8.86
CA VAL A 6 11.70 14.61 -7.69
C VAL A 6 11.77 16.14 -7.76
N LYS A 7 10.62 16.78 -7.90
CA LYS A 7 10.48 18.25 -8.02
C LYS A 7 9.51 18.84 -7.00
N ASN A 8 8.63 18.01 -6.44
CA ASN A 8 7.55 18.41 -5.57
C ASN A 8 7.64 17.66 -4.24
N ALA A 9 6.94 18.17 -3.23
CA ALA A 9 6.81 17.55 -1.92
C ALA A 9 5.36 17.10 -1.68
N TRP A 10 5.21 16.14 -0.78
CA TRP A 10 3.93 15.77 -0.21
C TRP A 10 3.43 16.85 0.75
N THR A 11 2.59 17.74 0.24
CA THR A 11 1.85 18.73 1.04
C THR A 11 0.45 18.22 1.37
N ALA A 12 -0.28 18.89 2.26
CA ALA A 12 -1.68 18.56 2.52
C ALA A 12 -2.54 18.52 1.22
N ASN A 13 -2.29 19.45 0.28
CA ASN A 13 -2.97 19.48 -1.02
C ASN A 13 -2.59 18.29 -1.91
N THR A 14 -1.29 17.96 -1.97
CA THR A 14 -0.79 16.80 -2.74
C THR A 14 -1.36 15.50 -2.18
N ILE A 15 -1.39 15.36 -0.85
CA ILE A 15 -1.96 14.20 -0.17
C ILE A 15 -3.45 14.10 -0.50
N GLN A 16 -4.20 15.20 -0.44
CA GLN A 16 -5.62 15.21 -0.83
C GLN A 16 -5.81 14.79 -2.30
N THR A 17 -4.92 15.20 -3.19
CA THR A 17 -4.94 14.79 -4.60
C THR A 17 -4.67 13.28 -4.73
N TYR A 18 -3.72 12.73 -3.97
CA TYR A 18 -3.48 11.28 -3.90
C TYR A 18 -4.71 10.52 -3.37
N ARG A 19 -5.42 11.06 -2.38
CA ARG A 19 -6.67 10.44 -1.89
C ARG A 19 -7.71 10.32 -2.98
N ASN A 20 -7.90 11.39 -3.76
CA ASN A 20 -8.82 11.39 -4.91
C ASN A 20 -8.36 10.39 -5.99
N TYR A 21 -7.06 10.36 -6.26
CA TYR A 21 -6.45 9.38 -7.17
C TYR A 21 -6.72 7.95 -6.71
N ALA A 22 -6.50 7.63 -5.44
CA ALA A 22 -6.71 6.29 -4.90
C ALA A 22 -8.18 5.87 -4.95
N GLY A 23 -9.11 6.80 -4.66
CA GLY A 23 -10.54 6.53 -4.76
C GLY A 23 -11.03 6.27 -6.19
N THR A 24 -10.40 6.90 -7.19
CA THR A 24 -10.75 6.72 -8.61
C THR A 24 -10.02 5.52 -9.22
N ASN A 25 -8.71 5.43 -9.04
CA ASN A 25 -7.85 4.46 -9.73
C ASN A 25 -7.80 3.11 -9.04
N GLY A 26 -8.01 3.05 -7.72
CA GLY A 26 -8.06 1.78 -6.99
C GLY A 26 -9.08 0.82 -7.58
N PRO A 27 -10.37 1.20 -7.70
CA PRO A 27 -11.40 0.36 -8.32
C PRO A 27 -11.06 -0.08 -9.75
N HIS A 28 -10.40 0.75 -10.56
CA HIS A 28 -9.98 0.38 -11.92
C HIS A 28 -8.91 -0.73 -11.96
N ARG A 29 -8.19 -0.98 -10.86
CA ARG A 29 -7.24 -2.11 -10.78
C ARG A 29 -7.95 -3.45 -10.56
N ALA A 30 -9.14 -3.44 -9.98
CA ALA A 30 -9.89 -4.67 -9.70
C ALA A 30 -10.24 -5.38 -11.01
N GLY A 31 -10.03 -6.70 -11.06
CA GLY A 31 -10.24 -7.50 -12.27
C GLY A 31 -9.17 -7.35 -13.37
N ASN A 32 -8.38 -6.26 -13.36
CA ASN A 32 -7.46 -5.92 -14.45
C ASN A 32 -5.98 -6.11 -14.09
N LEU A 33 -5.64 -6.19 -12.81
CA LEU A 33 -4.26 -6.31 -12.33
C LEU A 33 -4.11 -7.56 -11.46
N ARG A 34 -3.00 -8.29 -11.64
CA ARG A 34 -2.53 -9.28 -10.69
C ARG A 34 -1.52 -8.64 -9.75
N SER A 35 -1.72 -8.80 -8.44
CA SER A 35 -0.88 -8.19 -7.43
C SER A 35 -0.97 -8.92 -6.09
N THR A 36 0.13 -9.01 -5.36
CA THR A 36 0.08 -9.21 -3.90
C THR A 36 -0.47 -7.95 -3.24
N CYS A 37 -0.78 -8.04 -1.94
CA CYS A 37 -1.50 -7.01 -1.23
C CYS A 37 -0.69 -5.71 -1.08
N GLU A 38 0.59 -5.83 -0.73
CA GLU A 38 1.58 -4.78 -0.65
C GLU A 38 2.00 -4.26 -2.03
N ASP A 39 2.17 -5.13 -3.03
CA ASP A 39 2.54 -4.69 -4.37
C ASP A 39 1.50 -3.76 -4.96
N LEU A 40 0.21 -3.98 -4.66
CA LEU A 40 -0.86 -3.13 -5.13
C LEU A 40 -0.73 -1.73 -4.52
N SER A 41 -0.54 -1.65 -3.20
CA SER A 41 -0.45 -0.37 -2.50
C SER A 41 0.79 0.41 -2.94
N ILE A 42 1.93 -0.27 -3.10
CA ILE A 42 3.19 0.30 -3.60
C ILE A 42 3.00 0.83 -5.03
N ARG A 43 2.46 0.02 -5.94
CA ARG A 43 2.21 0.46 -7.33
C ARG A 43 1.31 1.68 -7.38
N MET A 44 0.25 1.73 -6.56
CA MET A 44 -0.65 2.87 -6.53
C MET A 44 0.04 4.17 -6.12
N VAL A 45 0.86 4.14 -5.05
CA VAL A 45 1.56 5.36 -4.60
C VAL A 45 2.72 5.74 -5.52
N VAL A 46 3.43 4.77 -6.10
CA VAL A 46 4.50 5.02 -7.10
C VAL A 46 3.93 5.58 -8.39
N ASP A 47 2.82 5.06 -8.89
CA ASP A 47 2.15 5.57 -10.09
C ASP A 47 1.77 7.04 -9.92
N PHE A 48 1.20 7.40 -8.76
CA PHE A 48 0.88 8.79 -8.45
C PHE A 48 2.13 9.65 -8.29
N ALA A 49 3.12 9.17 -7.54
CA ALA A 49 4.31 9.94 -7.25
C ALA A 49 5.13 10.27 -8.50
N GLU A 50 5.24 9.34 -9.43
CA GLU A 50 5.95 9.54 -10.70
C GLU A 50 5.25 10.62 -11.55
N GLN A 51 3.93 10.55 -11.71
CA GLN A 51 3.14 11.54 -12.45
C GLN A 51 3.24 12.95 -11.87
N HIS A 52 3.47 13.05 -10.56
CA HIS A 52 3.53 14.32 -9.83
C HIS A 52 4.95 14.73 -9.42
N GLY A 53 5.98 13.98 -9.80
CA GLY A 53 7.37 14.26 -9.43
C GLY A 53 7.62 14.31 -7.92
N LEU A 54 7.03 13.37 -7.17
CA LEU A 54 7.09 13.30 -5.70
C LEU A 54 8.13 12.28 -5.23
N PRO A 55 8.71 12.45 -4.03
CA PRO A 55 9.61 11.47 -3.45
C PRO A 55 8.82 10.24 -2.99
N VAL A 56 9.38 9.05 -3.18
CA VAL A 56 8.87 7.81 -2.56
C VAL A 56 10.08 7.00 -2.13
N PHE A 57 10.00 6.40 -0.95
CA PHE A 57 11.13 5.67 -0.39
C PHE A 57 10.66 4.45 0.40
N PHE A 58 11.19 3.29 0.06
CA PHE A 58 10.80 2.03 0.69
C PHE A 58 11.98 1.40 1.41
N GLY A 59 11.95 1.40 2.74
CA GLY A 59 12.85 0.59 3.57
C GLY A 59 12.32 -0.84 3.67
N ASN A 60 13.19 -1.84 3.57
CA ASN A 60 12.85 -3.24 3.78
C ASN A 60 14.04 -4.03 4.32
N ASN A 61 13.85 -5.32 4.61
CA ASN A 61 14.92 -6.14 5.19
C ASN A 61 16.17 -6.26 4.32
N SER A 62 16.00 -6.30 2.99
CA SER A 62 17.12 -6.34 2.04
C SER A 62 17.78 -4.97 1.85
N ASN A 63 17.04 -3.89 2.06
CA ASN A 63 17.46 -2.52 1.83
C ASN A 63 17.00 -1.66 3.03
N PRO A 64 17.62 -1.82 4.21
CA PRO A 64 17.19 -1.11 5.42
C PRO A 64 17.39 0.39 5.32
N GLN A 65 18.33 0.82 4.47
CA GLN A 65 18.59 2.22 4.11
C GLN A 65 17.72 2.70 2.93
N GLY A 66 16.71 1.92 2.57
CA GLY A 66 15.66 2.18 1.59
C GLY A 66 16.05 2.33 0.12
N LEU A 67 15.01 2.20 -0.69
CA LEU A 67 15.03 2.23 -2.15
C LEU A 67 14.56 3.60 -2.63
N ASP A 68 15.48 4.37 -3.18
CA ASP A 68 15.26 5.74 -3.70
C ASP A 68 15.14 5.72 -5.24
N PRO A 69 14.04 6.24 -5.83
CA PRO A 69 13.85 6.28 -7.28
C PRO A 69 14.95 7.04 -8.03
N ALA A 70 15.68 7.95 -7.38
CA ALA A 70 16.81 8.65 -7.98
C ALA A 70 17.96 7.70 -8.40
N LYS A 71 18.04 6.51 -7.78
CA LYS A 71 19.09 5.50 -8.04
C LYS A 71 18.77 4.54 -9.18
N TYR A 72 17.59 4.66 -9.79
CA TYR A 72 17.11 3.76 -10.84
C TYR A 72 16.97 4.51 -12.15
N ASN A 73 17.03 3.80 -13.28
CA ASN A 73 17.01 4.43 -14.60
C ASN A 73 15.62 4.61 -15.21
N SER A 74 14.60 4.03 -14.58
CA SER A 74 13.21 4.06 -15.01
C SER A 74 12.30 3.66 -13.85
N LYS A 75 11.02 4.03 -13.93
CA LYS A 75 9.98 3.53 -13.02
C LYS A 75 9.91 1.99 -13.00
N ALA A 76 10.07 1.35 -14.14
CA ALA A 76 10.09 -0.11 -14.24
C ALA A 76 11.24 -0.69 -13.41
N ALA A 77 12.47 -0.21 -13.61
CA ALA A 77 13.64 -0.67 -12.84
C ALA A 77 13.50 -0.40 -11.33
N TYR A 78 12.83 0.69 -10.94
CA TYR A 78 12.53 0.95 -9.53
C TYR A 78 11.54 -0.08 -8.96
N LEU A 79 10.43 -0.34 -9.65
CA LEU A 79 9.44 -1.32 -9.22
C LEU A 79 10.00 -2.75 -9.23
N ASP A 80 10.86 -3.09 -10.19
CA ASP A 80 11.54 -4.39 -10.26
C ASP A 80 12.48 -4.61 -9.07
N ALA A 81 12.96 -3.55 -8.42
CA ALA A 81 13.72 -3.64 -7.19
C ALA A 81 12.83 -3.65 -5.94
N VAL A 82 11.78 -2.82 -5.90
CA VAL A 82 10.93 -2.63 -4.72
C VAL A 82 10.02 -3.84 -4.49
N LEU A 83 9.28 -4.26 -5.52
CA LEU A 83 8.18 -5.23 -5.37
C LEU A 83 8.69 -6.62 -4.92
N PRO A 84 9.76 -7.19 -5.51
CA PRO A 84 10.22 -8.51 -5.07
C PRO A 84 10.88 -8.51 -3.68
N SER A 85 11.30 -7.34 -3.19
CA SER A 85 12.07 -7.19 -1.93
C SER A 85 11.26 -6.63 -0.76
N THR A 86 10.00 -6.27 -0.96
CA THR A 86 9.16 -5.63 0.07
C THR A 86 7.94 -6.48 0.39
N GLY A 87 7.86 -6.95 1.63
CA GLY A 87 6.66 -7.60 2.15
C GLY A 87 5.73 -6.62 2.87
N ALA A 88 4.48 -7.05 3.09
CA ALA A 88 3.48 -6.28 3.86
C ALA A 88 3.99 -5.85 5.26
N SER A 89 4.74 -6.72 5.93
CA SER A 89 5.28 -6.46 7.27
C SER A 89 6.38 -5.39 7.25
N ASP A 90 7.13 -5.29 6.16
CA ASP A 90 8.22 -4.30 6.04
C ASP A 90 7.67 -2.88 6.10
N LEU A 91 6.45 -2.65 5.59
CA LEU A 91 5.81 -1.34 5.63
C LEU A 91 5.71 -0.80 7.07
N LEU A 92 5.41 -1.69 8.04
CA LEU A 92 5.37 -1.36 9.46
C LEU A 92 6.78 -1.35 10.09
N THR A 93 7.58 -2.38 9.85
CA THR A 93 8.89 -2.56 10.48
C THR A 93 9.86 -1.42 10.15
N TYR A 94 9.81 -0.91 8.92
CA TYR A 94 10.71 0.14 8.43
C TYR A 94 10.06 1.53 8.40
N ASN A 95 8.94 1.71 9.12
CA ASN A 95 8.23 3.00 9.24
C ASN A 95 7.92 3.65 7.89
N THR A 96 7.58 2.85 6.87
CA THR A 96 7.13 3.37 5.57
C THR A 96 5.71 3.93 5.68
N VAL A 97 4.97 3.48 6.69
CA VAL A 97 3.62 3.93 7.02
C VAL A 97 3.55 4.34 8.48
N VAL A 98 2.62 5.24 8.79
CA VAL A 98 2.32 5.69 10.16
C VAL A 98 0.83 5.47 10.44
N MET A 99 0.47 5.27 11.71
CA MET A 99 -0.93 5.19 12.11
C MET A 99 -1.65 6.50 11.81
N VAL A 100 -2.87 6.42 11.28
CA VAL A 100 -3.75 7.59 11.14
C VAL A 100 -4.01 8.18 12.52
N LYS A 101 -3.88 9.50 12.67
CA LYS A 101 -4.07 10.20 13.93
C LYS A 101 -5.45 9.88 14.53
N GLY A 102 -5.46 9.41 15.78
CA GLY A 102 -6.67 9.01 16.51
C GLY A 102 -7.12 7.57 16.26
N ALA A 103 -6.55 6.85 15.29
CA ALA A 103 -6.83 5.45 15.09
C ALA A 103 -6.24 4.59 16.22
N GLN A 104 -6.87 3.45 16.46
CA GLN A 104 -6.52 2.50 17.52
C GLN A 104 -6.35 1.09 16.94
N LYS A 105 -5.20 0.47 17.25
CA LYS A 105 -4.90 -0.91 16.87
C LYS A 105 -6.00 -1.85 17.38
N GLY A 106 -6.53 -2.71 16.51
CA GLY A 106 -7.54 -3.70 16.88
C GLY A 106 -8.93 -3.14 17.19
N ASN A 107 -9.17 -1.84 17.01
CA ASN A 107 -10.47 -1.22 17.30
C ASN A 107 -11.09 -0.62 16.03
N ALA A 108 -11.89 -1.43 15.34
CA ALA A 108 -12.54 -1.04 14.08
C ALA A 108 -13.56 0.10 14.28
N ASN A 109 -14.25 0.10 15.42
CA ASN A 109 -15.28 1.10 15.73
C ASN A 109 -14.69 2.50 15.97
N VAL A 110 -13.42 2.60 16.36
CA VAL A 110 -12.69 3.88 16.44
C VAL A 110 -11.97 4.18 15.13
N SER A 111 -11.30 3.19 14.53
CA SER A 111 -10.41 3.43 13.39
C SER A 111 -11.14 3.60 12.06
N LEU A 112 -12.07 2.72 11.70
CA LEU A 112 -12.69 2.75 10.36
C LEU A 112 -13.53 4.02 10.09
N PRO A 113 -14.19 4.66 11.07
CA PRO A 113 -14.80 5.98 10.87
C PRO A 113 -13.80 7.10 10.52
N LEU A 114 -12.51 6.95 10.83
CA LEU A 114 -11.47 7.93 10.53
C LEU A 114 -10.87 7.74 9.13
N ALA A 115 -11.14 6.59 8.50
CA ALA A 115 -10.54 6.22 7.23
C ALA A 115 -10.89 7.23 6.13
N LYS A 116 -9.94 7.44 5.23
CA LYS A 116 -10.10 8.23 4.01
C LYS A 116 -9.52 7.45 2.83
N PRO A 117 -9.99 7.71 1.59
CA PRO A 117 -9.37 7.13 0.40
C PRO A 117 -7.85 7.31 0.40
N GLY A 118 -7.11 6.30 -0.04
CA GLY A 118 -5.65 6.28 -0.05
C GLY A 118 -4.99 5.87 1.27
N ASP A 119 -5.73 5.85 2.39
CA ASP A 119 -5.26 5.22 3.63
C ASP A 119 -5.14 3.70 3.44
N LEU A 120 -4.31 3.07 4.27
CA LEU A 120 -4.04 1.64 4.25
C LEU A 120 -4.68 0.97 5.48
N ILE A 121 -5.35 -0.15 5.27
CA ILE A 121 -5.72 -1.06 6.36
C ILE A 121 -4.71 -2.20 6.33
N ILE A 122 -3.92 -2.30 7.39
CA ILE A 122 -2.91 -3.34 7.56
C ILE A 122 -3.42 -4.32 8.63
N LEU A 123 -3.58 -5.58 8.26
CA LEU A 123 -4.18 -6.62 9.10
C LEU A 123 -3.15 -7.60 9.64
N TYR A 124 -3.56 -8.30 10.70
CA TYR A 124 -2.82 -9.36 11.38
C TYR A 124 -1.59 -8.85 12.16
N ALA A 125 -1.21 -9.63 13.18
CA ALA A 125 -0.01 -9.36 13.95
C ALA A 125 1.21 -9.31 13.03
N GLY A 126 1.95 -8.20 13.09
CA GLY A 126 3.13 -7.96 12.25
C GLY A 126 2.85 -7.47 10.83
N GLY A 127 1.60 -7.26 10.42
CA GLY A 127 1.26 -6.72 9.10
C GLY A 127 1.33 -7.76 7.98
N GLY A 128 0.45 -8.77 8.04
CA GLY A 128 0.42 -9.86 7.08
C GLY A 128 -0.43 -9.59 5.84
N HIS A 129 -1.20 -8.50 5.81
CA HIS A 129 -2.05 -8.14 4.67
C HIS A 129 -2.30 -6.65 4.58
N VAL A 130 -2.28 -6.09 3.37
CA VAL A 130 -2.47 -4.66 3.11
C VAL A 130 -3.68 -4.43 2.20
N GLN A 131 -4.49 -3.44 2.55
CA GLN A 131 -5.66 -3.05 1.78
C GLN A 131 -5.64 -1.53 1.59
N VAL A 132 -6.05 -1.06 0.42
CA VAL A 132 -6.12 0.37 0.12
C VAL A 132 -7.58 0.82 0.21
N VAL A 133 -7.85 1.83 1.03
CA VAL A 133 -9.19 2.43 1.13
C VAL A 133 -9.49 3.21 -0.15
N THR A 134 -10.68 3.00 -0.72
CA THR A 134 -11.11 3.66 -1.97
C THR A 134 -12.29 4.60 -1.77
N SER A 135 -13.18 4.31 -0.82
CA SER A 135 -14.24 5.25 -0.43
C SER A 135 -14.77 4.96 0.96
N VAL A 136 -15.30 5.98 1.63
CA VAL A 136 -15.81 5.87 3.00
C VAL A 136 -17.18 6.54 3.12
N SER A 137 -18.06 5.90 3.88
CA SER A 137 -19.39 6.39 4.26
C SER A 137 -19.68 5.95 5.71
N PRO A 138 -20.69 6.52 6.40
CA PRO A 138 -20.92 6.27 7.83
C PRO A 138 -21.08 4.80 8.26
N GLY A 139 -21.47 3.92 7.33
CA GLY A 139 -21.62 2.48 7.58
C GLY A 139 -20.84 1.58 6.62
N LYS A 140 -19.98 2.12 5.75
CA LYS A 140 -19.26 1.31 4.76
C LYS A 140 -17.93 1.92 4.37
N VAL A 141 -16.87 1.11 4.41
CA VAL A 141 -15.53 1.43 3.90
C VAL A 141 -15.25 0.47 2.75
N ASN A 142 -15.15 1.00 1.53
CA ASN A 142 -14.74 0.21 0.36
C ASN A 142 -13.22 0.21 0.26
N ILE A 143 -12.68 -0.95 -0.11
CA ILE A 143 -11.25 -1.16 -0.26
C ILE A 143 -10.96 -1.91 -1.56
N VAL A 144 -9.72 -1.78 -2.02
CA VAL A 144 -9.13 -2.70 -3.00
C VAL A 144 -7.92 -3.38 -2.39
N GLN A 145 -7.68 -4.62 -2.78
CA GLN A 145 -6.60 -5.43 -2.23
C GLN A 145 -6.08 -6.39 -3.30
N GLY A 146 -4.76 -6.55 -3.34
CA GLY A 146 -4.16 -7.74 -3.92
C GLY A 146 -4.35 -8.94 -2.99
N ASN A 147 -3.94 -10.12 -3.44
CA ASN A 147 -3.91 -11.32 -2.63
C ASN A 147 -2.87 -12.29 -3.21
N PHE A 148 -2.61 -13.39 -2.53
CA PHE A 148 -1.85 -14.49 -3.09
C PHE A 148 -2.79 -15.49 -3.78
N ARG A 149 -2.35 -16.04 -4.92
CA ARG A 149 -3.06 -17.14 -5.57
C ARG A 149 -3.14 -18.37 -4.67
N PRO A 150 -4.12 -19.28 -4.88
CA PRO A 150 -4.14 -20.56 -4.19
C PRO A 150 -2.82 -21.30 -4.33
N SER A 151 -2.38 -22.02 -3.30
CA SER A 151 -1.10 -22.74 -3.32
C SER A 151 -0.98 -23.75 -4.47
N SER A 152 -2.11 -24.31 -4.92
CA SER A 152 -2.19 -25.21 -6.08
C SER A 152 -1.84 -24.54 -7.41
N GLU A 153 -1.96 -23.22 -7.51
CA GLU A 153 -1.66 -22.44 -8.70
C GLU A 153 -0.27 -21.79 -8.65
N ARG A 154 0.44 -21.90 -7.52
CA ARG A 154 1.79 -21.36 -7.34
C ARG A 154 2.81 -22.32 -7.93
N CYS A 155 3.89 -21.77 -8.47
CA CYS A 155 4.98 -22.59 -8.98
C CYS A 155 5.67 -23.36 -7.85
N ASN A 156 5.85 -24.66 -8.05
CA ASN A 156 6.60 -25.49 -7.11
C ASN A 156 8.09 -25.11 -7.09
N VAL A 157 8.78 -25.50 -6.02
CA VAL A 157 10.20 -25.18 -5.76
C VAL A 157 11.11 -25.66 -6.90
N LEU A 158 10.86 -26.86 -7.45
CA LEU A 158 11.68 -27.44 -8.50
C LEU A 158 11.61 -26.63 -9.80
N LYS A 159 10.40 -26.24 -10.21
CA LYS A 159 10.18 -25.38 -11.39
C LYS A 159 10.86 -24.02 -11.21
N ARG A 160 10.75 -23.41 -10.03
CA ARG A 160 11.44 -22.13 -9.74
C ARG A 160 12.95 -22.25 -9.88
N LYS A 161 13.54 -23.30 -9.32
CA LYS A 161 14.99 -23.53 -9.37
C LYS A 161 15.49 -23.83 -10.79
N TRP A 162 14.78 -24.66 -11.55
CA TRP A 162 15.22 -25.05 -12.90
C TRP A 162 15.10 -23.95 -13.94
N TYR A 163 14.09 -23.08 -13.82
CA TYR A 163 13.84 -22.02 -14.79
C TYR A 163 14.24 -20.62 -14.30
N GLY A 164 14.86 -20.52 -13.11
CA GLY A 164 15.25 -19.23 -12.51
C GLY A 164 14.06 -18.31 -12.24
N LEU A 165 12.89 -18.88 -11.93
CA LEU A 165 11.65 -18.10 -11.77
C LEU A 165 11.52 -17.60 -10.33
N ASP A 166 11.38 -16.30 -10.18
CA ASP A 166 10.99 -15.68 -8.91
C ASP A 166 9.47 -15.59 -8.83
N GLN A 167 8.93 -15.95 -7.69
CA GLN A 167 7.49 -15.92 -7.43
C GLN A 167 7.05 -14.56 -6.87
N ASN A 168 8.01 -13.78 -6.35
CA ASN A 168 7.79 -12.43 -5.84
C ASN A 168 7.97 -11.36 -6.94
N ASP A 169 8.54 -11.73 -8.09
CA ASP A 169 8.68 -10.85 -9.26
C ASP A 169 7.38 -10.78 -10.06
N PRO A 170 6.74 -9.60 -10.18
CA PRO A 170 5.51 -9.43 -10.96
C PRO A 170 5.65 -9.65 -12.47
N SER A 171 6.86 -9.57 -13.02
CA SER A 171 7.13 -9.85 -14.43
C SER A 171 7.24 -11.36 -14.72
N SER A 172 7.47 -12.15 -13.67
CA SER A 172 7.63 -13.59 -13.77
C SER A 172 6.31 -14.31 -14.06
N SER A 173 6.38 -15.32 -14.94
CA SER A 173 5.28 -16.25 -15.18
C SER A 173 4.79 -16.98 -13.91
N CYS A 174 5.64 -17.03 -12.87
CA CYS A 174 5.36 -17.65 -11.58
C CYS A 174 4.91 -16.67 -10.49
N TYR A 175 4.68 -15.41 -10.83
CA TYR A 175 4.26 -14.41 -9.87
C TYR A 175 3.06 -14.88 -9.04
N ILE A 176 3.14 -14.74 -7.72
CA ILE A 176 2.12 -15.27 -6.78
C ILE A 176 0.92 -14.37 -6.60
N GLY A 177 0.97 -13.13 -7.09
CA GLY A 177 -0.15 -12.19 -7.00
C GLY A 177 -1.42 -12.74 -7.67
N ALA A 178 -2.54 -12.62 -6.97
CA ALA A 178 -3.88 -12.90 -7.46
C ALA A 178 -4.47 -11.67 -8.14
N ILE A 179 -5.60 -11.86 -8.83
CA ILE A 179 -6.36 -10.75 -9.40
C ILE A 179 -6.85 -9.85 -8.25
N VAL A 180 -6.62 -8.55 -8.40
CA VAL A 180 -7.03 -7.54 -7.42
C VAL A 180 -8.55 -7.57 -7.27
N ALA A 181 -9.00 -7.57 -6.02
CA ALA A 181 -10.40 -7.61 -5.65
C ALA A 181 -10.84 -6.30 -5.01
N GLN A 182 -12.09 -5.92 -5.25
CA GLN A 182 -12.79 -4.89 -4.50
C GLN A 182 -13.71 -5.54 -3.47
N VAL A 183 -13.60 -5.12 -2.22
CA VAL A 183 -14.45 -5.59 -1.12
C VAL A 183 -14.74 -4.42 -0.17
N SER A 184 -15.47 -4.68 0.92
CA SER A 184 -15.83 -3.63 1.86
C SER A 184 -15.92 -4.13 3.29
N TYR A 185 -15.68 -3.22 4.23
CA TYR A 185 -16.17 -3.32 5.61
C TYR A 185 -17.54 -2.69 5.68
N VAL A 186 -18.51 -3.40 6.24
CA VAL A 186 -19.88 -2.90 6.44
C VAL A 186 -20.20 -2.91 7.92
N ARG A 187 -20.69 -1.79 8.45
CA ARG A 187 -21.12 -1.66 9.83
C ARG A 187 -22.50 -2.30 9.99
N SER A 188 -22.61 -3.29 10.86
CA SER A 188 -23.84 -4.07 11.06
C SER A 188 -23.94 -4.64 12.47
N GLY A 189 -25.15 -5.07 12.86
CA GLY A 189 -25.45 -5.71 14.14
C GLY A 189 -25.69 -4.76 15.31
N THR A 190 -26.04 -5.36 16.45
CA THR A 190 -26.30 -4.66 17.73
C THR A 190 -25.58 -5.41 18.86
N PRO A 191 -24.56 -4.84 19.53
CA PRO A 191 -23.94 -3.55 19.21
C PRO A 191 -23.24 -3.57 17.83
N PRO A 192 -23.08 -2.41 17.17
CA PRO A 192 -22.53 -2.34 15.83
C PRO A 192 -21.08 -2.83 15.77
N LYS A 193 -20.79 -3.67 14.78
CA LYS A 193 -19.46 -4.18 14.42
C LYS A 193 -19.18 -3.94 12.95
N TRP A 194 -17.91 -3.88 12.59
CA TRP A 194 -17.50 -3.75 11.19
C TRP A 194 -17.17 -5.12 10.61
N LEU A 195 -17.95 -5.57 9.63
CA LEU A 195 -17.82 -6.88 9.01
C LEU A 195 -17.15 -6.75 7.64
N PHE A 196 -16.01 -7.40 7.48
CA PHE A 196 -15.31 -7.54 6.22
C PHE A 196 -16.02 -8.56 5.33
N GLY A 197 -16.36 -8.14 4.11
CA GLY A 197 -17.12 -8.95 3.16
C GLY A 197 -18.49 -9.40 3.69
N GLY A 198 -19.01 -8.73 4.74
CA GLY A 198 -20.26 -9.11 5.41
C GLY A 198 -20.16 -10.26 6.41
N ASN A 199 -18.97 -10.84 6.63
CA ASN A 199 -18.85 -12.12 7.35
C ASN A 199 -18.18 -12.00 8.72
N ARG A 200 -17.07 -11.27 8.83
CA ARG A 200 -16.22 -11.27 10.03
C ARG A 200 -15.59 -9.92 10.31
N ASP A 201 -15.48 -9.54 11.57
CA ASP A 201 -14.58 -8.47 11.98
C ASP A 201 -13.13 -8.99 11.96
N VAL A 202 -12.41 -8.69 10.87
CA VAL A 202 -10.98 -9.03 10.74
C VAL A 202 -10.08 -7.91 11.26
N PHE A 203 -10.64 -6.72 11.50
CA PHE A 203 -9.87 -5.58 11.97
C PHE A 203 -9.58 -5.72 13.48
N SER A 204 -10.46 -6.38 14.24
CA SER A 204 -10.21 -6.70 15.65
C SER A 204 -8.95 -7.54 15.89
N ASP A 205 -8.50 -8.29 14.87
CA ASP A 205 -7.30 -9.13 14.91
C ASP A 205 -6.02 -8.30 14.67
N GLU A 206 -5.81 -7.28 15.51
CA GLU A 206 -4.67 -6.35 15.43
C GLU A 206 -4.62 -5.42 14.21
N GLY A 207 -5.75 -5.20 13.54
CA GLY A 207 -5.86 -4.29 12.41
C GLY A 207 -5.41 -2.86 12.73
N ARG A 208 -4.76 -2.23 11.76
CA ARG A 208 -4.19 -0.89 11.85
C ARG A 208 -4.69 -0.07 10.68
N LEU A 209 -5.22 1.13 10.96
CA LEU A 209 -5.47 2.12 9.94
C LEU A 209 -4.23 3.02 9.84
N CYS A 210 -3.56 2.97 8.71
CA CYS A 210 -2.30 3.63 8.44
C CYS A 210 -2.41 4.56 7.23
N ILE A 211 -1.42 5.43 7.08
CA ILE A 211 -1.16 6.22 5.88
C ILE A 211 0.33 6.15 5.59
N TRP A 212 0.73 6.29 4.33
CA TRP A 212 2.15 6.44 3.97
C TRP A 212 2.81 7.56 4.77
N ASP A 213 4.07 7.38 5.18
CA ASP A 213 4.84 8.42 5.86
C ASP A 213 5.39 9.46 4.87
N PHE A 214 4.46 10.18 4.27
CA PHE A 214 4.72 11.24 3.31
C PHE A 214 5.68 12.32 3.84
N ASN A 215 5.62 12.60 5.15
CA ASN A 215 6.49 13.57 5.79
C ASN A 215 7.94 13.08 5.81
N SER A 216 8.17 11.81 6.18
CA SER A 216 9.50 11.21 6.11
C SER A 216 10.07 11.24 4.69
N TRP A 217 9.24 10.97 3.67
CA TRP A 217 9.67 11.02 2.27
C TRP A 217 10.06 12.42 1.79
N ASN A 218 9.49 13.48 2.35
CA ASN A 218 9.85 14.84 1.99
C ASN A 218 11.31 15.19 2.34
N ASN A 219 11.95 14.47 3.27
CA ASN A 219 13.36 14.66 3.60
C ASN A 219 14.30 14.35 2.42
N PHE A 220 13.81 13.64 1.40
CA PHE A 220 14.55 13.27 0.19
C PHE A 220 14.30 14.23 -0.98
N VAL A 221 13.53 15.31 -0.78
CA VAL A 221 13.34 16.35 -1.79
C VAL A 221 14.54 17.30 -1.77
N PRO A 222 15.26 17.48 -2.88
CA PRO A 222 16.39 18.40 -2.94
C PRO A 222 15.99 19.84 -2.53
N ASN A 223 16.77 20.47 -1.65
CA ASN A 223 16.54 21.83 -1.15
C ASN A 223 15.18 22.06 -0.47
N PHE A 224 14.53 21.01 0.01
CA PHE A 224 13.25 21.14 0.70
C PHE A 224 13.42 21.79 2.08
N ASN A 225 12.64 22.83 2.34
CA ASN A 225 12.55 23.47 3.64
C ASN A 225 11.23 23.04 4.33
N PRO A 226 11.29 22.13 5.32
CA PRO A 226 10.10 21.65 6.00
C PRO A 226 9.31 22.75 6.71
N ALA A 227 9.95 23.87 7.09
CA ALA A 227 9.27 25.00 7.74
C ALA A 227 8.27 25.74 6.84
N LYS A 228 8.29 25.50 5.52
CA LYS A 228 7.32 26.05 4.55
C LYS A 228 6.20 25.07 4.20
N ALA A 229 6.30 23.81 4.62
CA ALA A 229 5.25 22.83 4.43
C ALA A 229 4.30 22.91 5.63
N THR A 230 3.15 23.56 5.44
CA THR A 230 2.09 23.57 6.45
C THR A 230 1.66 22.13 6.75
N THR A 231 1.92 21.71 7.99
CA THR A 231 1.54 20.41 8.55
C THR A 231 0.02 20.20 8.38
N PRO A 232 -0.45 19.01 7.96
CA PRO A 232 -1.86 18.66 8.06
C PRO A 232 -2.35 18.51 9.51
#